data_AF-A0A554VDJ0-F1
#
_entry.id   AF-A0A554VDJ0-F1
#
_cell.length_a   1.000
_cell.length_b   1.000
_cell.length_c   1.000
_cell.angle_alpha   90.00
_cell.angle_beta   90.00
_cell.angle_gamma   90.00
#
_symmetry.space_group_name_H-M   'P 1'
#
loop_
_entity.id
_entity.type
_entity.pdbx_description
1 polymer ?
#
loop_
_entity_poly.entity_id
_entity_poly.type
_entity_poly.pdbx_seq_one_letter_code
_entity_poly.pdbx_strand_id
1 'polypeptide(L)'
;MDIPRGLQSSISEFTNLEQKLILKVAKKLENNGFPINQLTRIHLKKRIDNTTDYYSDNEITFFVNPGIYKKDKFNWGIENIGIGWEDPSLIRTPDGGIEFEVGRKIKPEDLIMNLYRLQDSYDYGTLLKDHNVILKKINKTIVSSTLEEIKYFTANGVAELIKNYLIVLTQEQENIYEMTIRRMDNEFIDVKHFNTLFEQYRLKINLNTSRIEILDRFDPTFFPTPVAHPPTPIIKNKN
;
A
#
# COMPACT_ATOMS: atom_id res chain seq x y z
N MET A 1 11.14 -15.79 -10.74
CA MET A 1 10.82 -14.74 -9.75
C MET A 1 9.61 -15.21 -8.96
N ASP A 2 9.79 -15.44 -7.67
CA ASP A 2 8.71 -15.80 -6.77
C ASP A 2 8.62 -14.72 -5.69
N ILE A 3 7.53 -13.95 -5.72
CA ILE A 3 7.18 -13.01 -4.65
C ILE A 3 6.38 -13.83 -3.63
N PRO A 4 6.87 -14.00 -2.39
CA PRO A 4 6.13 -14.71 -1.36
C PRO A 4 4.75 -14.09 -1.19
N ARG A 5 3.72 -14.93 -1.16
CA ARG A 5 2.33 -14.51 -1.03
C ARG A 5 1.63 -15.24 0.10
N GLY A 6 0.68 -14.54 0.69
CA GLY A 6 -0.16 -15.04 1.75
C GLY A 6 0.28 -14.57 3.13
N LEU A 7 -0.71 -14.49 4.01
CA LEU A 7 -0.59 -13.99 5.37
C LEU A 7 0.59 -14.61 6.14
N GLN A 8 0.76 -15.93 6.09
CA GLN A 8 1.80 -16.62 6.85
C GLN A 8 3.21 -16.17 6.44
N SER A 9 3.47 -16.01 5.15
CA SER A 9 4.75 -15.51 4.65
C SER A 9 4.97 -14.06 5.07
N SER A 10 3.93 -13.23 4.97
CA SER A 10 4.01 -11.80 5.28
C SER A 10 4.17 -11.47 6.77
N ILE A 11 3.87 -12.41 7.68
CA ILE A 11 4.02 -12.19 9.13
C ILE A 11 5.21 -12.91 9.77
N SER A 12 6.02 -13.63 8.98
CA SER A 12 7.07 -14.52 9.49
C SER A 12 8.15 -13.83 10.33
N GLU A 13 8.39 -12.54 10.10
CA GLU A 13 9.40 -11.73 10.81
C GLU A 13 8.86 -11.02 12.06
N PHE A 14 7.56 -11.14 12.35
CA PHE A 14 6.94 -10.52 13.52
C PHE A 14 7.03 -11.42 14.75
N THR A 15 6.99 -10.82 15.94
CA THR A 15 6.95 -11.56 17.20
C THR A 15 5.63 -12.32 17.34
N ASN A 16 5.57 -13.31 18.23
CA ASN A 16 4.33 -14.07 18.47
C ASN A 16 3.14 -13.16 18.85
N LEU A 17 3.41 -12.08 19.60
CA LEU A 17 2.38 -11.15 20.06
C LEU A 17 1.84 -10.29 18.90
N GLU A 18 2.75 -9.82 18.04
CA GLU A 18 2.40 -9.10 16.80
C GLU A 18 1.66 -10.00 15.82
N GLN A 19 2.13 -11.23 15.60
CA GLN A 19 1.45 -12.21 14.75
C GLN A 19 0.02 -12.45 15.25
N LYS A 20 -0.18 -12.61 16.56
CA LYS A 20 -1.52 -12.77 17.15
C LYS A 20 -2.43 -11.58 16.86
N LEU A 21 -1.92 -10.34 16.97
CA LEU A 21 -2.69 -9.14 16.63
C LEU A 21 -3.04 -9.12 15.13
N ILE A 22 -2.04 -9.29 14.27
CA ILE A 22 -2.17 -9.25 12.82
C ILE A 22 -3.17 -10.31 12.34
N LEU A 23 -3.09 -11.55 12.84
CA LEU A 23 -4.03 -12.62 12.48
C LEU A 23 -5.48 -12.27 12.85
N LYS A 24 -5.70 -11.61 14.00
CA LYS A 24 -7.03 -11.21 14.45
C LYS A 24 -7.63 -10.15 13.53
N VAL A 25 -6.84 -9.18 13.09
CA VAL A 25 -7.26 -8.14 12.13
C VAL A 25 -7.44 -8.73 10.73
N ALA A 26 -6.51 -9.57 10.27
CA ALA A 26 -6.56 -10.21 8.96
C ALA A 26 -7.82 -11.09 8.81
N LYS A 27 -8.24 -11.79 9.86
CA LYS A 27 -9.50 -12.56 9.85
C LYS A 27 -10.73 -11.67 9.65
N LYS A 28 -10.73 -10.46 10.22
CA LYS A 28 -11.81 -9.49 10.01
C LYS A 28 -11.82 -8.96 8.58
N LEU A 29 -10.64 -8.66 8.03
CA LEU A 29 -10.48 -8.28 6.63
C LEU A 29 -10.96 -9.38 5.67
N GLU A 30 -10.56 -10.62 5.90
CA GLU A 30 -10.96 -11.79 5.10
C GLU A 30 -12.48 -11.99 5.12
N ASN A 31 -13.11 -11.89 6.29
CA ASN A 31 -14.57 -11.99 6.41
C ASN A 31 -15.30 -10.91 5.59
N ASN A 32 -14.67 -9.75 5.38
CA ASN A 32 -15.23 -8.66 4.59
C ASN A 32 -14.82 -8.75 3.10
N GLY A 33 -14.10 -9.81 2.69
CA GLY A 33 -13.74 -10.09 1.29
C GLY A 33 -12.33 -9.67 0.86
N PHE A 34 -11.47 -9.24 1.79
CA PHE A 34 -10.09 -8.86 1.46
C PHE A 34 -9.23 -10.11 1.18
N PRO A 35 -8.39 -10.13 0.13
CA PRO A 35 -7.70 -11.33 -0.33
C PRO A 35 -6.41 -11.58 0.46
N ILE A 36 -6.55 -12.03 1.72
CA ILE A 36 -5.40 -12.27 2.62
C ILE A 36 -4.38 -13.29 2.08
N ASN A 37 -4.80 -14.18 1.17
CA ASN A 37 -3.94 -15.13 0.48
C ASN A 37 -3.07 -14.50 -0.62
N GLN A 38 -3.37 -13.25 -1.03
CA GLN A 38 -2.60 -12.48 -2.02
C GLN A 38 -1.67 -11.45 -1.38
N LEU A 39 -1.65 -11.35 -0.05
CA LEU A 39 -0.77 -10.45 0.68
C LEU A 39 0.69 -10.68 0.31
N THR A 40 1.41 -9.62 0.02
CA THR A 40 2.86 -9.66 -0.22
C THR A 40 3.65 -9.04 0.91
N ARG A 41 3.05 -8.09 1.65
CA ARG A 41 3.69 -7.42 2.78
C ARG A 41 2.66 -6.96 3.80
N ILE A 42 3.11 -6.89 5.05
CA ILE A 42 2.39 -6.24 6.14
C ILE A 42 3.34 -5.25 6.80
N HIS A 43 2.82 -4.10 7.19
CA HIS A 43 3.53 -3.11 7.96
C HIS A 43 2.75 -2.82 9.25
N LEU A 44 3.45 -2.87 10.38
CA LEU A 44 2.91 -2.50 11.68
C LEU A 44 3.58 -1.20 12.10
N LYS A 45 2.79 -0.15 12.33
CA LYS A 45 3.29 1.20 12.57
C LYS A 45 4.16 1.30 13.83
N LYS A 46 3.75 0.63 14.90
CA LYS A 46 4.51 0.52 16.16
C LYS A 46 4.76 -0.94 16.48
N ARG A 47 6.02 -1.32 16.72
CA ARG A 47 6.36 -2.67 17.21
C ARG A 47 5.71 -2.93 18.56
N ILE A 48 5.47 -4.20 18.87
CA ILE A 48 4.83 -4.63 20.12
C ILE A 48 5.82 -5.50 20.88
N ASP A 49 6.52 -4.90 21.84
CA ASP A 49 7.56 -5.57 22.62
C ASP A 49 6.99 -6.18 23.90
N ASN A 50 5.88 -5.63 24.41
CA ASN A 50 5.25 -6.07 25.64
C ASN A 50 3.71 -5.94 25.59
N THR A 51 3.05 -6.37 26.67
CA THR A 51 1.60 -6.33 26.82
C THR A 51 1.03 -4.91 26.80
N THR A 52 1.74 -3.92 27.36
CA THR A 52 1.30 -2.52 27.33
C THR A 52 1.22 -2.00 25.90
N ASP A 53 2.23 -2.31 25.08
CA ASP A 53 2.25 -1.91 23.67
C ASP A 53 1.09 -2.56 22.90
N TYR A 54 0.73 -3.80 23.25
CA TYR A 54 -0.36 -4.54 22.61
C TYR A 54 -1.71 -3.86 22.80
N TYR A 55 -1.94 -3.29 24.00
CA TYR A 55 -3.17 -2.56 24.35
C TYR A 55 -3.11 -1.06 24.03
N SER A 56 -2.11 -0.62 23.25
CA SER A 56 -2.00 0.75 22.77
C SER A 56 -2.57 0.91 21.36
N ASP A 57 -2.92 2.15 20.98
CA ASP A 57 -3.38 2.46 19.63
C ASP A 57 -2.27 2.21 18.60
N ASN A 58 -2.63 1.49 17.55
CA ASN A 58 -1.70 1.08 16.50
C ASN A 58 -2.36 1.07 15.13
N GLU A 59 -1.56 0.91 14.07
CA GLU A 59 -2.03 0.81 12.69
C GLU A 59 -1.34 -0.35 11.98
N ILE A 60 -2.11 -1.15 11.25
CA ILE A 60 -1.58 -2.21 10.38
C ILE A 60 -1.94 -1.88 8.93
N THR A 61 -0.92 -1.83 8.08
CA THR A 61 -1.10 -1.71 6.63
C THR A 61 -0.86 -3.05 5.95
N PHE A 62 -1.83 -3.48 5.16
CA PHE A 62 -1.84 -4.73 4.39
C PHE A 62 -1.62 -4.41 2.92
N PHE A 63 -0.68 -5.11 2.26
CA PHE A 63 -0.33 -4.87 0.86
C PHE A 63 -0.58 -6.10 -0.01
N VAL A 64 -1.30 -5.89 -1.12
CA VAL A 64 -1.41 -6.78 -2.27
C VAL A 64 -0.66 -6.11 -3.43
N ASN A 65 0.66 -6.26 -3.42
CA ASN A 65 1.55 -5.52 -4.32
C ASN A 65 2.62 -6.44 -4.95
N PRO A 66 2.65 -6.63 -6.28
CA PRO A 66 1.83 -5.95 -7.26
C PRO A 66 0.43 -6.57 -7.33
N GLY A 67 -0.57 -5.74 -7.65
CA GLY A 67 -1.93 -6.17 -7.97
C GLY A 67 -2.18 -6.10 -9.48
N ILE A 68 -2.79 -7.13 -10.06
CA ILE A 68 -3.15 -7.18 -11.49
C ILE A 68 -4.66 -7.29 -11.63
N TYR A 69 -5.27 -6.25 -12.18
CA TYR A 69 -6.73 -6.08 -12.25
C TYR A 69 -7.23 -6.04 -13.69
N LYS A 70 -8.52 -6.30 -13.87
CA LYS A 70 -9.21 -5.96 -15.12
C LYS A 70 -9.31 -4.44 -15.28
N LYS A 71 -9.43 -3.98 -16.52
CA LYS A 71 -9.80 -2.58 -16.83
C LYS A 71 -11.02 -2.15 -16.00
N ASP A 72 -10.99 -0.92 -15.50
CA ASP A 72 -12.08 -0.27 -14.76
C ASP A 72 -12.44 -0.92 -13.40
N LYS A 73 -11.64 -1.88 -12.95
CA LYS A 73 -11.78 -2.57 -11.65
C LYS A 73 -10.54 -2.37 -10.79
N PHE A 74 -9.98 -1.17 -10.87
CA PHE A 74 -8.73 -0.80 -10.23
C PHE A 74 -8.87 -0.77 -8.71
N ASN A 75 -7.86 -1.33 -8.02
CA ASN A 75 -7.67 -1.15 -6.59
C ASN A 75 -6.19 -0.95 -6.29
N TRP A 76 -5.88 -0.05 -5.35
CA TRP A 76 -4.51 0.18 -4.89
C TRP A 76 -3.90 -1.04 -4.19
N GLY A 77 -4.70 -1.96 -3.67
CA GLY A 77 -4.19 -3.12 -2.94
C GLY A 77 -3.50 -2.74 -1.63
N ILE A 78 -3.91 -1.63 -1.03
CA ILE A 78 -3.42 -1.17 0.28
C ILE A 78 -4.63 -0.98 1.18
N GLU A 79 -4.64 -1.66 2.31
CA GLU A 79 -5.63 -1.44 3.36
C GLU A 79 -4.91 -1.09 4.66
N ASN A 80 -5.19 0.10 5.19
CA ASN A 80 -4.63 0.56 6.46
C ASN A 80 -5.72 0.56 7.53
N ILE A 81 -5.55 -0.30 8.52
CA ILE A 81 -6.52 -0.53 9.59
C ILE A 81 -5.99 0.07 10.88
N GLY A 82 -6.78 0.97 11.47
CA GLY A 82 -6.52 1.50 12.80
C GLY A 82 -7.01 0.52 13.86
N ILE A 83 -6.27 0.42 14.96
CA ILE A 83 -6.58 -0.45 16.08
C ILE A 83 -6.65 0.43 17.32
N GLY A 84 -7.78 0.36 18.00
CA GLY A 84 -7.95 0.90 19.34
C GLY A 84 -8.51 -0.15 20.28
N TRP A 85 -8.53 0.19 21.56
CA TRP A 85 -9.03 -0.67 22.62
C TRP A 85 -10.09 0.10 23.41
N GLU A 86 -11.28 -0.47 23.49
CA GLU A 86 -12.45 0.17 24.08
C GLU A 86 -12.91 -0.61 25.31
N ASP A 87 -13.32 0.15 26.31
CA ASP A 87 -13.96 -0.38 27.51
C ASP A 87 -15.27 -1.09 27.11
N PRO A 88 -15.47 -2.37 27.47
CA PRO A 88 -16.68 -3.11 27.13
C PRO A 88 -17.97 -2.52 27.75
N SER A 89 -17.86 -1.70 28.79
CA SER A 89 -18.98 -1.00 29.44
C SER A 89 -19.38 0.30 28.72
N LEU A 90 -18.62 0.73 27.71
CA LEU A 90 -18.94 1.93 26.95
C LEU A 90 -20.16 1.67 26.05
N ILE A 91 -21.21 2.44 26.27
CA ILE A 91 -22.45 2.43 25.47
C ILE A 91 -22.50 3.72 24.66
N ARG A 92 -22.60 3.59 23.33
CA ARG A 92 -22.81 4.72 22.43
C ARG A 92 -24.29 4.89 22.18
N THR A 93 -24.84 6.04 22.56
CA THR A 93 -26.25 6.35 22.36
C THR A 93 -26.50 6.86 20.92
N PRO A 94 -27.71 6.69 20.36
CA PRO A 94 -28.01 7.09 18.98
C PRO A 94 -27.84 8.59 18.67
N ASP A 95 -27.87 9.44 19.69
CA ASP A 95 -27.64 10.89 19.61
C ASP A 95 -26.16 11.28 19.65
N GLY A 96 -25.25 10.30 19.68
CA GLY A 96 -23.80 10.51 19.72
C GLY A 96 -23.23 10.70 21.14
N GLY A 97 -24.06 10.51 22.18
CA GLY A 97 -23.61 10.44 23.56
C GLY A 97 -22.80 9.18 23.86
N ILE A 98 -22.06 9.24 24.97
CA ILE A 98 -21.25 8.14 25.50
C ILE A 98 -21.63 7.95 26.97
N GLU A 99 -22.09 6.75 27.30
CA GLU A 99 -22.35 6.31 28.67
C GLU A 99 -21.32 5.25 29.07
N PHE A 100 -20.91 5.24 30.33
CA PHE A 100 -19.97 4.24 30.86
C PHE A 100 -20.22 4.00 32.35
N GLU A 101 -19.92 2.79 32.80
CA GLU A 101 -20.10 2.40 34.20
C GLU A 101 -18.96 2.94 35.07
N VAL A 102 -19.28 3.83 36.02
CA VAL A 102 -18.28 4.42 36.91
C VAL A 102 -17.95 3.47 38.07
N GLY A 103 -16.66 3.29 38.36
CA GLY A 103 -16.18 2.56 39.54
C GLY A 103 -15.70 1.13 39.27
N ARG A 104 -15.84 0.63 38.04
CA ARG A 104 -15.27 -0.65 37.62
C ARG A 104 -13.77 -0.49 37.31
N LYS A 105 -12.92 -1.24 38.00
CA LYS A 105 -11.50 -1.35 37.63
C LYS A 105 -11.38 -2.33 36.47
N ILE A 106 -11.04 -1.83 35.29
CA ILE A 106 -10.86 -2.64 34.08
C ILE A 106 -9.40 -2.96 33.91
N LYS A 107 -9.11 -4.24 33.63
CA LYS A 107 -7.76 -4.66 33.28
C LYS A 107 -7.58 -4.57 31.76
N PRO A 108 -6.35 -4.40 31.25
CA PRO A 108 -6.13 -4.38 29.81
C PRO A 108 -6.73 -5.59 29.08
N GLU A 109 -6.74 -6.77 29.70
CA GLU A 109 -7.29 -8.00 29.09
C GLU A 109 -8.81 -7.99 28.90
N ASP A 110 -9.51 -7.10 29.62
CA ASP A 110 -10.95 -6.93 29.52
C ASP A 110 -11.34 -6.00 28.34
N LEU A 111 -10.38 -5.29 27.74
CA LEU A 111 -10.62 -4.36 26.65
C LEU A 111 -11.02 -5.08 25.36
N ILE A 112 -11.97 -4.50 24.63
CA ILE A 112 -12.42 -4.98 23.34
C ILE A 112 -11.66 -4.23 22.24
N MET A 113 -11.11 -4.98 21.29
CA MET A 113 -10.44 -4.41 20.13
C MET A 113 -11.45 -3.76 19.19
N ASN A 114 -11.29 -2.47 18.94
CA ASN A 114 -12.04 -1.70 17.96
C ASN A 114 -11.18 -1.47 16.70
N LEU A 115 -11.78 -1.62 15.52
CA LEU A 115 -11.09 -1.50 14.23
C LEU A 115 -11.63 -0.30 13.46
N TYR A 116 -10.74 0.62 13.10
CA TYR A 116 -11.06 1.80 12.31
C TYR A 116 -10.63 1.62 10.86
N ARG A 117 -11.34 2.28 9.93
CA ARG A 117 -11.11 2.23 8.48
C ARG A 117 -11.35 0.85 7.83
N LEU A 118 -11.96 -0.07 8.58
CA LEU A 118 -12.43 -1.34 8.02
C LEU A 118 -13.61 -1.09 7.09
N GLN A 119 -13.55 -1.61 5.86
CA GLN A 119 -14.69 -1.54 4.93
C GLN A 119 -15.64 -2.70 5.20
N ASP A 120 -16.95 -2.45 5.07
CA ASP A 120 -17.96 -3.51 5.24
C ASP A 120 -17.86 -4.61 4.18
N SER A 121 -17.40 -4.26 2.98
CA SER A 121 -17.19 -5.21 1.88
C SER A 121 -16.09 -4.73 0.94
N TYR A 122 -15.27 -5.68 0.52
CA TYR A 122 -14.11 -5.49 -0.34
C TYR A 122 -14.34 -6.11 -1.73
N ASP A 123 -14.35 -5.31 -2.81
CA ASP A 123 -14.50 -5.82 -4.19
C ASP A 123 -13.17 -6.26 -4.82
N TYR A 124 -12.42 -7.10 -4.12
CA TYR A 124 -11.13 -7.62 -4.59
C TYR A 124 -11.26 -8.89 -5.46
N GLY A 125 -12.48 -9.33 -5.78
CA GLY A 125 -12.76 -10.38 -6.77
C GLY A 125 -12.35 -10.03 -8.21
N THR A 126 -11.63 -8.91 -8.38
CA THR A 126 -11.23 -8.26 -9.62
C THR A 126 -9.79 -8.56 -10.03
N LEU A 127 -9.00 -9.15 -9.12
CA LEU A 127 -7.67 -9.68 -9.44
C LEU A 127 -7.77 -10.79 -10.49
N LEU A 128 -6.88 -10.76 -11.48
CA LEU A 128 -6.85 -11.78 -12.52
C LEU A 128 -6.40 -13.14 -11.96
N LYS A 129 -7.09 -14.23 -12.34
CA LYS A 129 -6.76 -15.59 -11.87
C LYS A 129 -5.33 -16.02 -12.23
N ASP A 130 -4.83 -15.62 -13.40
CA ASP A 130 -3.48 -15.97 -13.89
C ASP A 130 -2.40 -14.97 -13.43
N HIS A 131 -2.67 -14.26 -12.34
CA HIS A 131 -1.83 -13.20 -11.76
C HIS A 131 -0.33 -13.51 -11.81
N ASN A 132 0.08 -14.65 -11.25
CA ASN A 132 1.50 -15.01 -11.13
C ASN A 132 2.16 -15.28 -12.49
N VAL A 133 1.43 -15.85 -13.45
CA VAL A 133 1.94 -16.11 -14.80
C VAL A 133 2.13 -14.79 -15.55
N ILE A 134 1.14 -13.91 -15.49
CA ILE A 134 1.19 -12.57 -16.10
C ILE A 134 2.36 -11.79 -15.52
N LEU A 135 2.49 -11.77 -14.19
CA LEU A 135 3.56 -11.04 -13.52
C LEU A 135 4.95 -11.55 -13.91
N LYS A 136 5.14 -12.87 -14.02
CA LYS A 136 6.41 -13.46 -14.48
C LYS A 136 6.77 -12.99 -15.90
N LYS A 137 5.79 -12.89 -16.81
CA LYS A 137 6.00 -12.37 -18.17
C LYS A 137 6.35 -10.89 -18.17
N ILE A 138 5.58 -10.07 -17.44
CA ILE A 138 5.82 -8.62 -17.29
C ILE A 138 7.22 -8.38 -16.73
N ASN A 139 7.60 -9.07 -15.66
CA ASN A 139 8.93 -8.94 -15.07
C ASN A 139 10.03 -9.29 -16.08
N LYS A 140 9.85 -10.34 -16.89
CA LYS A 140 10.81 -10.70 -17.94
C LYS A 140 10.95 -9.57 -18.96
N THR A 141 9.83 -9.01 -19.44
CA THR A 141 9.82 -7.88 -20.38
C THR A 141 10.53 -6.64 -19.82
N ILE A 142 10.29 -6.32 -18.55
CA ILE A 142 10.94 -5.22 -17.83
C ILE A 142 12.46 -5.44 -17.76
N VAL A 143 12.90 -6.59 -17.25
CA VAL A 143 14.34 -6.89 -17.08
C VAL A 143 15.10 -6.95 -18.41
N SER A 144 14.43 -7.38 -19.49
CA SER A 144 15.04 -7.42 -20.83
C SER A 144 14.98 -6.09 -21.59
N SER A 145 14.38 -5.05 -21.00
CA SER A 145 14.23 -3.76 -21.67
C SER A 145 15.58 -3.09 -21.90
N THR A 146 15.74 -2.48 -23.07
CA THR A 146 16.92 -1.65 -23.41
C THR A 146 16.64 -0.15 -23.28
N LEU A 147 15.47 0.23 -22.76
CA LEU A 147 15.12 1.64 -22.54
C LEU A 147 15.95 2.20 -21.38
N GLU A 148 16.80 3.19 -21.67
CA GLU A 148 17.70 3.77 -20.69
C GLU A 148 16.93 4.54 -19.61
N GLU A 149 15.78 5.13 -19.96
CA GLU A 149 14.93 5.92 -19.07
C GLU A 149 14.38 5.12 -17.88
N ILE A 150 14.16 3.82 -18.06
CA ILE A 150 13.68 2.93 -17.00
C ILE A 150 14.74 1.95 -16.51
N LYS A 151 16.00 2.10 -16.93
CA LYS A 151 17.08 1.15 -16.61
C LYS A 151 17.36 1.02 -15.12
N TYR A 152 17.36 2.14 -14.40
CA TYR A 152 17.52 2.15 -12.94
C TYR A 152 16.39 1.38 -12.25
N PHE A 153 15.17 1.47 -12.78
CA PHE A 153 14.00 0.74 -12.31
C PHE A 153 14.05 -0.76 -12.66
N THR A 154 14.49 -1.10 -13.87
CA THR A 154 14.42 -2.46 -14.41
C THR A 154 15.55 -3.39 -13.95
N ALA A 155 16.68 -2.86 -13.45
CA ALA A 155 17.90 -3.62 -13.18
C ALA A 155 17.71 -4.83 -12.25
N ASN A 156 16.79 -4.74 -11.27
CA ASN A 156 16.55 -5.80 -10.28
C ASN A 156 15.16 -6.47 -10.41
N GLY A 157 14.36 -6.06 -11.39
CA GLY A 157 13.01 -6.58 -11.60
C GLY A 157 11.99 -6.19 -10.51
N VAL A 158 10.74 -6.61 -10.72
CA VAL A 158 9.57 -6.19 -9.93
C VAL A 158 9.67 -6.58 -8.46
N ALA A 159 10.30 -7.71 -8.13
CA ALA A 159 10.41 -8.18 -6.74
C ALA A 159 11.19 -7.22 -5.83
N GLU A 160 12.22 -6.55 -6.33
CA GLU A 160 12.94 -5.54 -5.53
C GLU A 160 12.16 -4.22 -5.48
N LEU A 161 11.49 -3.87 -6.57
CA LEU A 161 10.75 -2.61 -6.66
C LEU A 161 9.59 -2.54 -5.66
N ILE A 162 8.87 -3.64 -5.46
CA ILE A 162 7.69 -3.66 -4.56
C ILE A 162 8.01 -3.36 -3.09
N LYS A 163 9.29 -3.35 -2.71
CA LYS A 163 9.74 -2.97 -1.37
C LYS A 163 9.56 -1.48 -1.10
N ASN A 164 9.66 -0.64 -2.13
CA ASN A 164 9.62 0.82 -2.02
C ASN A 164 8.61 1.48 -2.97
N TYR A 165 8.02 0.70 -3.88
CA TYR A 165 7.02 1.15 -4.84
C TYR A 165 5.73 0.37 -4.70
N LEU A 166 4.62 1.08 -4.85
CA LEU A 166 3.33 0.52 -5.16
C LEU A 166 3.24 0.31 -6.67
N ILE A 167 3.04 -0.93 -7.08
CA ILE A 167 2.94 -1.34 -8.48
C ILE A 167 1.54 -1.89 -8.71
N VAL A 168 0.78 -1.19 -9.55
CA VAL A 168 -0.54 -1.64 -9.96
C VAL A 168 -0.58 -1.83 -11.46
N LEU A 169 -1.19 -2.94 -11.87
CA LEU A 169 -1.30 -3.36 -13.25
C LEU A 169 -2.78 -3.47 -13.61
N THR A 170 -3.17 -2.85 -14.71
CA THR A 170 -4.52 -2.97 -15.27
C THR A 170 -4.43 -3.56 -16.67
N GLN A 171 -5.23 -4.57 -16.95
CA GLN A 171 -5.31 -5.17 -18.27
C GLN A 171 -6.19 -4.30 -19.17
N GLU A 172 -5.60 -3.64 -20.17
CA GLU A 172 -6.37 -2.87 -21.17
C GLU A 172 -7.01 -3.79 -22.20
N GLN A 173 -6.23 -4.75 -22.71
CA GLN A 173 -6.59 -5.74 -23.73
C GLN A 173 -5.84 -7.05 -23.45
N GLU A 174 -6.09 -8.08 -24.23
CA GLU A 174 -5.31 -9.31 -24.15
C GLU A 174 -3.81 -9.02 -24.35
N ASN A 175 -2.97 -9.45 -23.40
CA ASN A 175 -1.51 -9.24 -23.43
C ASN A 175 -1.03 -7.77 -23.43
N ILE A 176 -1.92 -6.79 -23.20
CA ILE A 176 -1.57 -5.37 -23.07
C ILE A 176 -1.96 -4.89 -21.68
N TYR A 177 -0.97 -4.41 -20.93
CA TYR A 177 -1.12 -3.97 -19.56
C TYR A 177 -0.63 -2.55 -19.40
N GLU A 178 -1.37 -1.76 -18.64
CA GLU A 178 -0.89 -0.52 -18.10
C GLU A 178 -0.31 -0.79 -16.70
N MET A 179 0.91 -0.33 -16.46
CA MET A 179 1.62 -0.46 -15.20
C MET A 179 1.83 0.92 -14.59
N THR A 180 1.21 1.16 -13.45
CA THR A 180 1.45 2.35 -12.64
C THR A 180 2.42 2.00 -11.52
N ILE A 181 3.49 2.78 -11.41
CA ILE A 181 4.55 2.64 -10.40
C ILE A 181 4.59 3.93 -9.61
N ARG A 182 4.26 3.87 -8.32
CA ARG A 182 4.30 5.02 -7.42
C ARG A 182 5.19 4.74 -6.23
N ARG A 183 6.01 5.72 -5.85
CA ARG A 183 6.79 5.63 -4.62
C ARG A 183 5.83 5.55 -3.42
N MET A 184 6.10 4.64 -2.49
CA MET A 184 5.35 4.56 -1.24
C MET A 184 5.75 5.69 -0.29
N ASP A 185 4.85 6.06 0.62
CA ASP A 185 5.16 7.04 1.67
C ASP A 185 6.36 6.60 2.50
N ASN A 186 7.10 7.58 3.03
CA ASN A 186 8.36 7.34 3.74
C ASN A 186 8.21 6.38 4.93
N GLU A 187 7.03 6.31 5.55
CA GLU A 187 6.72 5.39 6.66
C GLU A 187 6.75 3.91 6.22
N PHE A 188 6.55 3.61 4.93
CA PHE A 188 6.49 2.25 4.40
C PHE A 188 7.76 1.84 3.64
N ILE A 189 8.70 2.75 3.42
CA ILE A 189 9.94 2.51 2.69
C ILE A 189 10.86 1.59 3.49
N ASP A 190 11.34 0.54 2.84
CA ASP A 190 12.46 -0.23 3.35
C ASP A 190 13.78 0.44 2.94
N VAL A 191 14.37 1.17 3.89
CA VAL A 191 15.59 1.95 3.70
C VAL A 191 16.78 1.06 3.32
N LYS A 192 16.79 -0.22 3.72
CA LYS A 192 17.87 -1.17 3.36
C LYS A 192 17.86 -1.53 1.87
N HIS A 193 16.70 -1.44 1.25
CA HIS A 193 16.48 -1.74 -0.17
C HIS A 193 16.20 -0.48 -1.01
N PHE A 194 16.48 0.70 -0.45
CA PHE A 194 16.28 1.97 -1.14
C PHE A 194 17.33 2.15 -2.23
N ASN A 195 16.99 1.69 -3.43
CA ASN A 195 17.68 2.10 -4.64
C ASN A 195 17.23 3.54 -4.97
N THR A 196 18.18 4.40 -5.33
CA THR A 196 17.94 5.80 -5.70
C THR A 196 17.02 5.90 -6.93
N LEU A 197 15.72 5.78 -6.72
CA LEU A 197 14.68 6.14 -7.68
C LEU A 197 13.71 7.07 -6.95
N PHE A 198 13.40 8.20 -7.58
CA PHE A 198 12.46 9.18 -7.06
C PHE A 198 11.16 9.19 -7.87
N GLU A 199 11.27 8.83 -9.15
CA GLU A 199 10.23 9.06 -10.14
C GLU A 199 9.14 7.99 -10.13
N GLN A 200 7.94 8.46 -10.45
CA GLN A 200 6.76 7.64 -10.68
C GLN A 200 6.58 7.45 -12.19
N TYR A 201 6.12 6.28 -12.57
CA TYR A 201 5.98 5.91 -13.98
C TYR A 201 4.59 5.36 -14.27
N ARG A 202 4.10 5.69 -15.47
CA ARG A 202 2.98 5.00 -16.09
C ARG A 202 3.48 4.40 -17.40
N LEU A 203 3.51 3.07 -17.46
CA LEU A 203 4.04 2.32 -18.59
C LEU A 203 2.93 1.55 -19.27
N LYS A 204 3.04 1.40 -20.59
CA LYS A 204 2.25 0.46 -21.37
C LYS A 204 3.14 -0.70 -21.80
N ILE A 205 2.74 -1.92 -21.44
CA ILE A 205 3.51 -3.13 -21.65
C ILE A 205 2.73 -4.06 -22.57
N ASN A 206 3.32 -4.39 -23.72
CA ASN A 206 2.78 -5.35 -24.66
C ASN A 206 3.57 -6.66 -24.57
N LEU A 207 2.97 -7.70 -24.00
CA LEU A 207 3.64 -8.98 -23.78
C LEU A 207 3.87 -9.77 -25.08
N ASN A 208 3.08 -9.53 -26.13
CA ASN A 208 3.26 -10.22 -27.42
C ASN A 208 4.54 -9.74 -28.13
N THR A 209 4.83 -8.45 -28.06
CA THR A 209 6.00 -7.83 -28.69
C THR A 209 7.16 -7.60 -27.73
N SER A 210 6.95 -7.86 -26.44
CA SER A 210 7.88 -7.47 -25.35
C SER A 210 8.29 -5.99 -25.41
N ARG A 211 7.39 -5.13 -25.89
CA ARG A 211 7.63 -3.68 -25.96
C ARG A 211 7.08 -2.99 -24.72
N ILE A 212 7.81 -1.98 -24.27
CA ILE A 212 7.42 -1.05 -23.22
C ILE A 212 7.35 0.34 -23.84
N GLU A 213 6.28 1.06 -23.54
CA GLU A 213 6.09 2.46 -23.89
C GLU A 213 5.90 3.24 -22.58
N ILE A 214 6.58 4.39 -22.46
CA ILE A 214 6.43 5.29 -21.31
C ILE A 214 5.30 6.24 -21.65
N LEU A 215 4.17 6.12 -20.94
CA LEU A 215 3.01 7.00 -21.11
C LEU A 215 3.19 8.30 -20.34
N ASP A 216 3.72 8.21 -19.12
CA ASP A 216 3.95 9.34 -18.24
C ASP A 216 5.11 9.05 -17.26
N ARG A 217 5.80 10.10 -16.84
CA ARG A 217 6.88 10.09 -15.86
C ARG A 217 6.84 11.37 -15.04
N PHE A 218 6.85 11.23 -13.72
CA PHE A 218 6.77 12.36 -12.80
C PHE A 218 7.79 12.21 -11.66
N ASP A 219 8.57 13.26 -11.38
CA ASP A 219 9.41 13.34 -10.19
C ASP A 219 8.65 14.02 -9.05
N PRO A 220 8.21 13.28 -8.00
CA PRO A 220 7.50 13.85 -6.87
C PRO A 220 8.36 14.74 -5.97
N THR A 221 9.68 14.78 -6.18
CA THR A 221 10.59 15.68 -5.46
C THR A 221 10.76 17.03 -6.16
N PHE A 222 10.28 17.15 -7.41
CA PHE A 222 10.34 18.38 -8.18
C PHE A 222 9.21 19.33 -7.78
N PHE A 223 9.46 20.18 -6.79
CA PHE A 223 8.59 21.32 -6.52
C PHE A 223 8.82 22.40 -7.58
N PRO A 224 7.78 22.88 -8.31
CA PRO A 224 7.97 23.98 -9.23
C PRO A 224 8.44 25.19 -8.44
N THR A 225 9.55 25.78 -8.85
CA THR A 225 10.00 27.07 -8.32
C THR A 225 8.85 28.06 -8.52
N PRO A 226 8.41 28.80 -7.47
CA PRO A 226 7.40 29.83 -7.65
C PRO A 226 7.84 30.76 -8.77
N VAL A 227 6.96 31.02 -9.74
CA VAL A 227 7.22 32.02 -10.77
C VAL A 227 7.54 33.32 -10.03
N ALA A 228 8.75 33.85 -10.24
CA ALA A 228 9.14 35.13 -9.65
C ALA A 228 8.05 36.14 -9.97
N HIS A 229 7.60 36.90 -8.97
CA HIS A 229 6.59 37.93 -9.18
C HIS A 229 7.01 38.80 -10.37
N PRO A 230 6.08 39.08 -11.32
CA PRO A 230 6.40 39.94 -12.45
C PRO A 230 6.98 41.26 -11.92
N PRO A 231 8.00 41.83 -12.58
CA PRO A 231 8.65 43.04 -12.11
C PRO A 231 7.61 44.15 -11.92
N THR A 232 7.64 44.80 -10.75
CA THR A 232 6.77 45.92 -10.44
C THR A 232 6.96 47.00 -11.51
N PRO A 233 5.89 47.49 -12.16
CA PRO A 233 6.03 48.51 -13.19
C PRO A 233 6.71 49.74 -12.61
N ILE A 234 7.78 50.19 -13.27
CA ILE A 234 8.49 51.42 -12.89
C ILE A 234 7.53 52.59 -13.17
N ILE A 235 6.94 53.15 -12.11
CA ILE A 235 6.23 54.42 -12.21
C ILE A 235 7.29 55.50 -12.43
N LYS A 236 7.42 55.99 -13.68
CA LYS A 236 8.17 57.21 -13.94
C LYS A 236 7.43 58.37 -13.28
N ASN A 237 8.01 58.95 -12.23
CA ASN A 237 7.58 60.25 -11.74
C ASN A 237 7.74 61.27 -12.88
N LYS A 238 6.64 61.86 -13.32
CA LYS A 238 6.65 63.03 -14.20
C LYS A 238 7.07 64.22 -13.35
N ASN A 239 8.26 64.75 -13.60
CA ASN A 239 8.56 66.16 -13.36
C ASN A 239 7.99 66.98 -14.52
#